data_AF-A0A8T5W748-F1
#
_entry.id   AF-A0A8T5W748-F1
#
_cell.length_a   1.000
_cell.length_b   1.000
_cell.length_c   1.000
_cell.angle_alpha   90.00
_cell.angle_beta   90.00
_cell.angle_gamma   90.00
#
_symmetry.space_group_name_H-M   'P 1'
#
loop_
_entity.id
_entity.type
_entity.pdbx_description
1 polymer ?
#
loop_
_entity_poly.entity_id
_entity_poly.type
_entity_poly.pdbx_seq_one_letter_code
_entity_poly.pdbx_strand_id
1 'polypeptide(L)'
;MFGQADFYKDSNVRQRIGEYCGGIEGDFSAFTAEYLVGYGEFLRQAGLSPEGFLSTSQDGFSWILEKGLDIFRSIWDRQSILSILDIEYFNLDFPGEPYLYPQETFQKLEPVYNAVLTVFYRFNIIPLVVMTGRGYHFTSRVALGTGTEKKLEKIGRIEDTLAGKYATSSGRRHRSVPFSHGRIFNGMGRLMEYLAHLVMKKVRGKTSIPVVCTEVACQPGKKGREAISLDLSMYGDPIYLRDIRCPFSSYQKHKVERYKVGDEVSERTPVIVALPRGGLDSLPELLKIRQNFHQAIEYATRGTTEIPDQSKGFENLIRSYIRSRLYQFHKYFDSEEHNPYWDWRKTYDRFDLHSLPPCVSHALRVPNEHLLKPTNMQILTKVLSGMGWHPKHIAGLVRSKFERDYGWGNLWLKYDAATRADFYVRTFAGLLRDGSVDGDELNCLSHRRKGYCWRPDCGFNL
;
A
#
# COMPACT_ATOMS: atom_id res chain seq x y z
N MET A 1 -23.77 -22.97 14.09
CA MET A 1 -22.94 -22.86 12.87
C MET A 1 -21.60 -22.30 13.31
N PHE A 2 -20.49 -22.98 13.00
CA PHE A 2 -19.15 -22.53 13.43
C PHE A 2 -18.74 -21.29 12.62
N GLY A 3 -18.65 -20.12 13.28
CA GLY A 3 -18.39 -18.84 12.63
C GLY A 3 -17.04 -18.20 12.99
N GLN A 4 -16.81 -16.97 12.53
CA GLN A 4 -15.58 -16.19 12.80
C GLN A 4 -15.31 -16.05 14.30
N ALA A 5 -16.34 -15.75 15.09
CA ALA A 5 -16.21 -15.60 16.53
C ALA A 5 -15.84 -16.92 17.23
N ASP A 6 -16.31 -18.07 16.72
CA ASP A 6 -15.92 -19.39 17.25
C ASP A 6 -14.49 -19.74 16.85
N PHE A 7 -14.09 -19.43 15.62
CA PHE A 7 -12.72 -19.57 15.15
C PHE A 7 -11.71 -18.83 16.04
N TYR A 8 -12.02 -17.60 16.44
CA TYR A 8 -11.14 -16.82 17.30
C TYR A 8 -11.15 -17.21 18.78
N LYS A 9 -11.98 -18.16 19.22
CA LYS A 9 -11.89 -18.71 20.59
C LYS A 9 -10.67 -19.61 20.76
N ASP A 10 -10.11 -20.15 19.67
CA ASP A 10 -8.94 -21.00 19.72
C ASP A 10 -7.69 -20.23 20.19
N SER A 11 -6.97 -20.80 21.17
CA SER A 11 -5.81 -20.15 21.79
C SER A 11 -4.63 -20.02 20.83
N ASN A 12 -4.42 -20.98 19.91
CA ASN A 12 -3.33 -20.91 18.95
C ASN A 12 -3.58 -19.78 17.95
N VAL A 13 -4.81 -19.64 17.46
CA VAL A 13 -5.19 -18.51 16.59
C VAL A 13 -4.91 -17.17 17.27
N ARG A 14 -5.35 -17.00 18.53
CA ARG A 14 -5.12 -15.77 19.31
C ARG A 14 -3.63 -15.51 19.52
N GLN A 15 -2.86 -16.55 19.83
CA GLN A 15 -1.41 -16.46 19.99
C GLN A 15 -0.73 -15.98 18.71
N ARG A 16 -1.04 -16.56 17.56
CA ARG A 16 -0.44 -16.15 16.27
C ARG A 16 -0.77 -14.69 15.91
N ILE A 17 -2.00 -14.26 16.15
CA ILE A 17 -2.37 -12.86 15.94
C ILE A 17 -1.58 -11.95 16.91
N GLY A 18 -1.50 -12.34 18.19
CA GLY A 18 -0.76 -11.61 19.23
C GLY A 18 0.74 -11.45 18.92
N GLU A 19 1.40 -12.52 18.46
CA GLU A 19 2.80 -12.50 18.02
C GLU A 19 3.05 -11.48 16.92
N TYR A 20 2.15 -11.41 15.93
CA TYR A 20 2.26 -10.45 14.85
C TYR A 20 2.07 -9.01 15.33
N CYS A 21 1.25 -8.79 16.36
CA CYS A 21 1.08 -7.51 17.07
C CYS A 21 2.26 -7.14 17.98
N GLY A 22 3.28 -8.01 18.08
CA GLY A 22 4.45 -7.84 18.93
C GLY A 22 4.22 -8.17 20.40
N GLY A 23 3.16 -8.92 20.70
CA GLY A 23 2.93 -9.48 22.04
C GLY A 23 3.82 -10.68 22.31
N ILE A 24 3.99 -10.98 23.59
CA ILE A 24 4.72 -12.15 24.07
C ILE A 24 3.70 -13.16 24.60
N GLU A 25 3.99 -14.45 24.44
CA GLU A 25 3.15 -15.53 24.95
C GLU A 25 2.88 -15.35 26.46
N GLY A 26 1.60 -15.40 26.85
CA GLY A 26 1.17 -15.25 28.25
C GLY A 26 0.95 -13.80 28.72
N ASP A 27 1.39 -12.77 27.98
CA ASP A 27 1.14 -11.36 28.29
C ASP A 27 0.62 -10.59 27.06
N PHE A 28 -0.70 -10.70 26.85
CA PHE A 28 -1.40 -10.03 25.75
C PHE A 28 -1.51 -8.51 25.92
N SER A 29 -1.02 -7.93 27.02
CA SER A 29 -1.05 -6.48 27.26
C SER A 29 0.19 -5.76 26.70
N ALA A 30 1.23 -6.51 26.31
CA ALA A 30 2.52 -5.97 25.91
C ALA A 30 2.72 -5.84 24.38
N PHE A 31 1.68 -5.50 23.61
CA PHE A 31 1.84 -5.31 22.15
C PHE A 31 2.78 -4.15 21.82
N THR A 32 3.60 -4.28 20.78
CA THR A 32 4.40 -3.15 20.28
C THR A 32 3.62 -2.28 19.31
N ALA A 33 2.56 -2.83 18.68
CA ALA A 33 1.66 -2.10 17.78
C ALA A 33 0.84 -1.03 18.51
N GLU A 34 0.99 0.24 18.13
CA GLU A 34 0.36 1.38 18.80
C GLU A 34 -1.17 1.37 18.86
N TYR A 35 -1.82 0.74 17.91
CA TYR A 35 -3.27 0.53 17.92
C TYR A 35 -3.64 -0.72 17.15
N LEU A 36 -4.87 -1.18 17.37
CA LEU A 36 -5.49 -2.27 16.62
C LEU A 36 -6.68 -1.73 15.84
N VAL A 37 -7.12 -2.53 14.88
CA VAL A 37 -8.26 -2.21 14.02
C VAL A 37 -9.12 -3.44 13.83
N GLY A 38 -10.42 -3.25 14.02
CA GLY A 38 -11.46 -4.17 13.61
C GLY A 38 -12.09 -3.73 12.29
N TYR A 39 -12.32 -4.69 11.38
CA TYR A 39 -13.07 -4.45 10.14
C TYR A 39 -14.04 -5.59 9.86
N GLY A 40 -15.27 -5.28 9.46
CA GLY A 40 -16.26 -6.32 9.17
C GLY A 40 -17.71 -5.84 9.17
N GLU A 41 -18.61 -6.70 8.72
CA GLU A 41 -20.04 -6.37 8.56
C GLU A 41 -20.71 -5.99 9.88
N PHE A 42 -20.30 -6.62 10.99
CA PHE A 42 -20.82 -6.33 12.32
C PHE A 42 -20.76 -4.82 12.64
N LEU A 43 -19.70 -4.12 12.27
CA LEU A 43 -19.56 -2.69 12.55
C LEU A 43 -20.61 -1.83 11.82
N ARG A 44 -21.00 -2.23 10.60
CA ARG A 44 -22.06 -1.54 9.85
C ARG A 44 -23.44 -1.89 10.40
N GLN A 45 -23.68 -3.18 10.64
CA GLN A 45 -24.96 -3.68 11.15
C GLN A 45 -25.28 -3.10 12.52
N ALA A 46 -24.26 -2.94 13.38
CA ALA A 46 -24.39 -2.33 14.70
C ALA A 46 -24.36 -0.79 14.68
N GLY A 47 -24.23 -0.14 13.51
CA GLY A 47 -24.17 1.31 13.38
C GLY A 47 -22.92 1.97 14.02
N LEU A 48 -21.85 1.20 14.25
CA LEU A 48 -20.62 1.67 14.91
C LEU A 48 -19.67 2.36 13.94
N SER A 49 -19.65 1.95 12.67
CA SER A 49 -18.88 2.59 11.61
C SER A 49 -19.56 2.39 10.25
N PRO A 50 -19.91 3.46 9.52
CA PRO A 50 -20.42 3.36 8.16
C PRO A 50 -19.41 2.70 7.20
N GLU A 51 -18.12 2.95 7.37
CA GLU A 51 -17.07 2.38 6.55
C GLU A 51 -16.85 0.88 6.85
N GLY A 52 -17.35 0.39 7.99
CA GLY A 52 -17.12 -0.97 8.48
C GLY A 52 -15.74 -1.13 9.11
N PHE A 53 -15.15 -0.05 9.59
CA PHE A 53 -13.77 0.03 10.07
C PHE A 53 -13.72 0.80 11.41
N LEU A 54 -13.08 0.23 12.43
CA LEU A 54 -12.92 0.88 13.73
C LEU A 54 -11.50 0.67 14.27
N SER A 55 -10.86 1.76 14.75
CA SER A 55 -9.59 1.70 15.45
C SER A 55 -9.81 1.66 16.95
N THR A 56 -9.03 0.84 17.67
CA THR A 56 -9.09 0.67 19.12
C THR A 56 -7.70 0.78 19.74
N SER A 57 -7.63 0.97 21.06
CA SER A 57 -6.40 0.68 21.81
C SER A 57 -6.07 -0.82 21.75
N GLN A 58 -4.93 -1.20 22.34
CA GLN A 58 -4.49 -2.59 22.46
C GLN A 58 -5.50 -3.45 23.25
N ASP A 59 -6.20 -2.86 24.23
CA ASP A 59 -7.24 -3.52 25.04
C ASP A 59 -8.44 -3.98 24.21
N GLY A 60 -8.62 -3.41 23.01
CA GLY A 60 -9.68 -3.81 22.08
C GLY A 60 -9.47 -5.18 21.45
N PHE A 61 -8.33 -5.85 21.67
CA PHE A 61 -7.99 -7.14 21.06
C PHE A 61 -9.09 -8.19 21.23
N SER A 62 -9.46 -8.51 22.48
CA SER A 62 -10.50 -9.52 22.76
C SER A 62 -11.83 -9.13 22.14
N TRP A 63 -12.22 -7.86 22.23
CA TRP A 63 -13.48 -7.38 21.66
C TRP A 63 -13.53 -7.55 20.14
N ILE A 64 -12.47 -7.20 19.41
CA ILE A 64 -12.39 -7.36 17.95
C ILE A 64 -12.63 -8.83 17.57
N LEU A 65 -11.94 -9.75 18.26
CA LEU A 65 -12.03 -11.19 18.02
C LEU A 65 -13.39 -11.77 18.40
N GLU A 66 -13.95 -11.39 19.54
CA GLU A 66 -15.27 -11.83 20.00
C GLU A 66 -16.41 -11.39 19.06
N LYS A 67 -16.24 -10.25 18.37
CA LYS A 67 -17.19 -9.79 17.35
C LYS A 67 -16.96 -10.39 15.97
N GLY A 68 -15.99 -11.29 15.81
CA GLY A 68 -15.70 -11.96 14.54
C GLY A 68 -15.18 -11.01 13.46
N LEU A 69 -14.59 -9.88 13.85
CA LEU A 69 -14.05 -8.89 12.93
C LEU A 69 -12.72 -9.36 12.36
N ASP A 70 -12.40 -8.89 11.15
CA ASP A 70 -11.04 -8.87 10.66
C ASP A 70 -10.19 -8.03 11.63
N ILE A 71 -9.02 -8.53 12.02
CA ILE A 71 -8.06 -7.80 12.84
C ILE A 71 -6.83 -7.35 12.04
N PHE A 72 -6.43 -6.10 12.27
CA PHE A 72 -5.23 -5.49 11.75
C PHE A 72 -4.44 -4.86 12.90
N ARG A 73 -3.12 -4.78 12.73
CA ARG A 73 -2.23 -4.03 13.62
C ARG A 73 -1.77 -2.74 12.97
N SER A 74 -1.46 -1.73 13.77
CA SER A 74 -0.79 -0.53 13.27
C SER A 74 0.61 -0.84 12.72
N ILE A 75 0.99 -0.11 11.68
CA ILE A 75 2.37 -0.03 11.19
C ILE A 75 3.24 0.79 12.14
N TRP A 76 2.63 1.77 12.81
CA TRP A 76 3.27 2.51 13.89
C TRP A 76 3.51 1.56 15.06
N ASP A 77 4.78 1.38 15.42
CA ASP A 77 5.27 0.37 16.35
C ASP A 77 6.27 1.00 17.33
N ARG A 78 6.25 0.57 18.60
CA ARG A 78 7.07 1.14 19.67
C ARG A 78 8.54 0.73 19.64
N GLN A 79 8.86 -0.40 19.01
CA GLN A 79 10.17 -1.03 19.09
C GLN A 79 10.85 -1.15 17.72
N SER A 80 10.12 -0.99 16.62
CA SER A 80 10.67 -1.19 15.28
C SER A 80 10.03 -0.27 14.24
N ILE A 81 10.65 -0.16 13.07
CA ILE A 81 9.98 0.24 11.83
C ILE A 81 9.66 -1.00 11.02
N LEU A 82 8.39 -1.16 10.66
CA LEU A 82 7.97 -2.26 9.81
C LEU A 82 8.27 -1.96 8.34
N SER A 83 8.76 -2.99 7.65
CA SER A 83 8.81 -3.05 6.19
C SER A 83 7.68 -3.94 5.71
N ILE A 84 6.83 -3.40 4.85
CA ILE A 84 5.73 -4.12 4.22
C ILE A 84 5.84 -3.91 2.71
N LEU A 85 5.96 -5.00 1.97
CA LEU A 85 5.65 -4.99 0.55
C LEU A 85 4.35 -5.76 0.35
N ASP A 86 3.33 -5.07 -0.12
CA ASP A 86 2.06 -5.68 -0.48
C ASP A 86 2.04 -5.95 -1.99
N ILE A 87 1.67 -7.17 -2.37
CA ILE A 87 1.40 -7.52 -3.76
C ILE A 87 -0.04 -7.99 -3.87
N GLU A 88 -0.84 -7.34 -4.71
CA GLU A 88 -2.24 -7.68 -4.90
C GLU A 88 -2.57 -7.81 -6.38
N TYR A 89 -3.34 -8.83 -6.72
CA TYR A 89 -4.02 -8.86 -8.00
C TYR A 89 -5.23 -7.91 -7.95
N PHE A 90 -5.44 -7.15 -9.02
CA PHE A 90 -6.68 -6.42 -9.23
C PHE A 90 -7.19 -6.55 -10.67
N ASN A 91 -8.49 -6.38 -10.82
CA ASN A 91 -9.16 -6.26 -12.10
C ASN A 91 -10.18 -5.12 -12.02
N LEU A 92 -10.01 -4.10 -12.88
CA LEU A 92 -10.87 -2.91 -12.86
C LEU A 92 -12.24 -3.17 -13.47
N ASP A 93 -12.36 -4.17 -14.35
CA ASP A 93 -13.62 -4.52 -15.01
C ASP A 93 -14.38 -5.59 -14.21
N PHE A 94 -13.65 -6.50 -13.55
CA PHE A 94 -14.21 -7.61 -12.76
C PHE A 94 -13.61 -7.70 -11.36
N PRO A 95 -13.92 -6.75 -10.44
CA PRO A 95 -13.30 -6.67 -9.11
C PRO A 95 -13.56 -7.88 -8.20
N GLY A 96 -14.56 -8.70 -8.52
CA GLY A 96 -14.88 -9.95 -7.81
C GLY A 96 -14.05 -11.18 -8.24
N GLU A 97 -13.32 -11.12 -9.36
CA GLU A 97 -12.56 -12.25 -9.92
C GLU A 97 -11.67 -12.97 -8.89
N PRO A 98 -10.91 -12.27 -8.01
CA PRO A 98 -10.02 -12.91 -7.04
C PRO A 98 -10.70 -13.85 -6.05
N TYR A 99 -11.98 -13.61 -5.79
CA TYR A 99 -12.77 -14.36 -4.82
C TYR A 99 -13.45 -15.56 -5.45
N LEU A 100 -13.90 -15.41 -6.70
CA LEU A 100 -14.55 -16.47 -7.45
C LEU A 100 -13.55 -17.48 -8.02
N TYR A 101 -12.36 -17.00 -8.43
CA TYR A 101 -11.34 -17.82 -9.09
C TYR A 101 -9.97 -17.73 -8.40
N PRO A 102 -9.89 -18.00 -7.07
CA PRO A 102 -8.68 -17.76 -6.30
C PRO A 102 -7.48 -18.57 -6.80
N GLN A 103 -7.69 -19.80 -7.26
CA GLN A 103 -6.60 -20.63 -7.79
C GLN A 103 -5.91 -19.97 -9.00
N GLU A 104 -6.70 -19.49 -9.96
CA GLU A 104 -6.16 -18.82 -11.15
C GLU A 104 -5.48 -17.49 -10.77
N THR A 105 -6.11 -16.71 -9.89
CA THR A 105 -5.57 -15.45 -9.41
C THR A 105 -4.21 -15.64 -8.74
N PHE A 106 -4.09 -16.60 -7.83
CA PHE A 106 -2.83 -16.86 -7.14
C PHE A 106 -1.77 -17.49 -8.04
N GLN A 107 -2.15 -18.31 -9.02
CA GLN A 107 -1.21 -18.79 -10.05
C GLN A 107 -0.61 -17.63 -10.85
N LYS A 108 -1.40 -16.60 -11.20
CA LYS A 108 -0.87 -15.37 -11.85
C LYS A 108 0.10 -14.61 -10.95
N LEU A 109 -0.09 -14.65 -9.62
CA LEU A 109 0.78 -13.99 -8.63
C LEU A 109 2.11 -14.72 -8.40
N GLU A 110 2.18 -16.04 -8.57
CA GLU A 110 3.37 -16.85 -8.23
C GLU A 110 4.68 -16.36 -8.87
N PRO A 111 4.75 -15.93 -10.15
CA PRO A 111 5.98 -15.38 -10.71
C PRO A 111 6.46 -14.11 -9.98
N VAL A 112 5.53 -13.26 -9.53
CA VAL A 112 5.85 -12.04 -8.77
C VAL A 112 6.25 -12.40 -7.34
N TYR A 113 5.51 -13.29 -6.69
CA TYR A 113 5.85 -13.83 -5.37
C TYR A 113 7.30 -14.34 -5.31
N ASN A 114 7.67 -15.20 -6.28
CA ASN A 114 9.02 -15.77 -6.35
C ASN A 114 10.09 -14.72 -6.67
N ALA A 115 9.76 -13.71 -7.48
CA ALA A 115 10.68 -12.62 -7.77
C ALA A 115 10.93 -11.74 -6.54
N VAL A 116 9.90 -11.43 -5.76
CA VAL A 116 10.02 -10.71 -4.49
C VAL A 116 10.94 -11.46 -3.54
N LEU A 117 10.69 -12.75 -3.30
CA LEU A 117 11.56 -13.57 -2.44
C LEU A 117 13.00 -13.62 -2.96
N THR A 118 13.19 -13.78 -4.27
CA THR A 118 14.53 -13.76 -4.86
C THR A 118 15.24 -12.43 -4.63
N VAL A 119 14.52 -11.31 -4.75
CA VAL A 119 15.10 -9.97 -4.52
C VAL A 119 15.44 -9.78 -3.04
N PHE A 120 14.55 -10.14 -2.11
CA PHE A 120 14.84 -10.09 -0.67
C PHE A 120 16.04 -10.96 -0.28
N TYR A 121 16.09 -12.20 -0.80
CA TYR A 121 17.17 -13.15 -0.49
C TYR A 121 18.56 -12.62 -0.91
N ARG A 122 18.66 -11.88 -2.02
CA ARG A 122 19.93 -11.22 -2.44
C ARG A 122 20.50 -10.27 -1.39
N PHE A 123 19.65 -9.77 -0.49
CA PHE A 123 20.06 -8.87 0.60
C PHE A 123 20.12 -9.57 1.96
N ASN A 124 19.91 -10.90 2.00
CA ASN A 124 19.74 -11.69 3.21
C ASN A 124 18.54 -11.22 4.05
N ILE A 125 17.44 -10.88 3.40
CA ILE A 125 16.16 -10.58 4.04
C ILE A 125 15.25 -11.78 3.86
N ILE A 126 14.70 -12.30 4.97
CA ILE A 126 13.71 -13.36 4.97
C ILE A 126 12.42 -12.80 5.61
N PRO A 127 11.45 -12.35 4.80
CA PRO A 127 10.21 -11.79 5.33
C PRO A 127 9.27 -12.89 5.82
N LEU A 128 8.43 -12.54 6.79
CA LEU A 128 7.20 -13.28 7.06
C LEU A 128 6.22 -12.99 5.92
N VAL A 129 5.78 -14.03 5.22
CA VAL A 129 4.80 -13.91 4.15
C VAL A 129 3.41 -14.25 4.67
N VAL A 130 2.43 -13.39 4.41
CA VAL A 130 1.02 -13.65 4.70
C VAL A 130 0.21 -13.64 3.40
N MET A 131 -0.45 -14.75 3.09
CA MET A 131 -1.46 -14.85 2.03
C MET A 131 -2.75 -14.16 2.48
N THR A 132 -3.18 -13.15 1.74
CA THR A 132 -4.41 -12.37 2.01
C THR A 132 -5.51 -12.71 1.02
N GLY A 133 -6.61 -11.96 0.98
CA GLY A 133 -7.73 -12.23 0.07
C GLY A 133 -7.37 -12.25 -1.41
N ARG A 134 -6.44 -11.39 -1.85
CA ARG A 134 -6.14 -11.17 -3.29
C ARG A 134 -4.64 -11.16 -3.59
N GLY A 135 -3.80 -11.52 -2.62
CA GLY A 135 -2.40 -11.14 -2.66
C GLY A 135 -1.55 -11.71 -1.52
N TYR A 136 -0.37 -11.13 -1.36
CA TYR A 136 0.58 -11.46 -0.32
C TYR A 136 1.15 -10.19 0.33
N HIS A 137 1.25 -10.20 1.66
CA HIS A 137 2.10 -9.27 2.39
C HIS A 137 3.45 -9.91 2.65
N PHE A 138 4.54 -9.17 2.38
CA PHE A 138 5.89 -9.53 2.81
C PHE A 138 6.30 -8.57 3.93
N THR A 139 6.39 -9.10 5.15
CA THR A 139 6.56 -8.31 6.36
C THR A 139 7.91 -8.61 7.03
N SER A 140 8.62 -7.57 7.44
CA SER A 140 9.85 -7.64 8.24
C SER A 140 9.94 -6.41 9.13
N ARG A 141 10.86 -6.41 10.08
CA ARG A 141 11.11 -5.24 10.93
C ARG A 141 12.58 -4.83 10.95
N VAL A 142 12.82 -3.55 11.19
CA VAL A 142 14.12 -3.00 11.57
C VAL A 142 13.99 -2.44 12.98
N ALA A 143 14.78 -2.96 13.91
CA ALA A 143 14.71 -2.54 15.30
C ALA A 143 15.14 -1.07 15.47
N LEU A 144 14.42 -0.34 16.33
CA LEU A 144 14.82 0.99 16.77
C LEU A 144 16.06 0.90 17.68
N GLY A 145 16.81 1.99 17.78
CA GLY A 145 18.08 2.07 18.49
C GLY A 145 19.28 1.50 17.71
N THR A 146 19.08 1.02 16.47
CA THR A 146 20.13 0.35 15.69
C THR A 146 20.88 1.29 14.73
N GLY A 147 22.06 0.86 14.27
CA GLY A 147 22.78 1.57 13.20
C GLY A 147 22.03 1.57 11.87
N THR A 148 21.21 0.56 11.60
CA THR A 148 20.36 0.47 10.40
C THR A 148 19.25 1.52 10.44
N GLU A 149 18.58 1.69 11.58
CA GLU A 149 17.58 2.74 11.78
C GLU A 149 18.15 4.12 11.44
N LYS A 150 19.33 4.47 11.98
CA LYS A 150 19.98 5.76 11.69
C LYS A 150 20.31 5.95 10.21
N LYS A 151 20.57 4.87 9.47
CA LYS A 151 20.81 4.93 8.01
C LYS A 151 19.51 5.12 7.23
N LEU A 152 18.42 4.50 7.67
CA LEU A 152 17.08 4.73 7.13
C LEU A 152 16.64 6.18 7.34
N GLU A 153 16.85 6.74 8.54
CA GLU A 153 16.53 8.14 8.83
C GLU A 153 17.22 9.10 7.85
N LYS A 154 18.51 8.86 7.57
CA LYS A 154 19.32 9.69 6.66
C LYS A 154 18.82 9.73 5.23
N ILE A 155 18.19 8.66 4.75
CA ILE A 155 17.65 8.60 3.39
C ILE A 155 16.18 9.05 3.31
N GLY A 156 15.51 9.19 4.46
CA GLY A 156 14.14 9.67 4.54
C GLY A 156 14.03 11.19 4.65
N ARG A 157 12.93 11.73 4.13
CA ARG A 157 12.56 13.14 4.17
C ARG A 157 11.07 13.28 4.46
N ILE A 158 10.69 14.21 5.32
CA ILE A 158 9.29 14.55 5.59
C ILE A 158 9.10 16.05 5.40
N GLU A 159 7.93 16.43 4.89
CA GLU A 159 7.55 17.83 4.69
C GLU A 159 7.11 18.46 6.02
N ASP A 160 7.25 19.79 6.13
CA ASP A 160 6.90 20.54 7.34
C ASP A 160 5.44 20.37 7.75
N THR A 161 4.53 20.20 6.77
CA THR A 161 3.10 19.94 7.04
C THR A 161 2.89 18.63 7.78
N LEU A 162 3.61 17.57 7.38
CA LEU A 162 3.56 16.28 8.05
C LEU A 162 4.23 16.35 9.42
N ALA A 163 5.36 17.04 9.54
CA ALA A 163 6.02 17.28 10.82
C ALA A 163 5.07 17.98 11.80
N GLY A 164 4.34 19.01 11.35
CA GLY A 164 3.30 19.68 12.13
C GLY A 164 2.19 18.72 12.56
N LYS A 165 1.71 17.85 11.67
CA LYS A 165 0.71 16.82 12.02
C LYS A 165 1.24 15.82 13.04
N TYR A 166 2.50 15.42 12.94
CA TYR A 166 3.16 14.49 13.86
C TYR A 166 3.38 15.07 15.26
N ALA A 167 3.51 16.40 15.37
CA ALA A 167 3.61 17.09 16.65
C ALA A 167 2.29 17.14 17.46
N THR A 168 1.16 16.77 16.85
CA THR A 168 -0.17 16.82 17.48
C THR A 168 -0.70 15.44 17.85
N SER A 169 -1.43 15.33 18.96
CA SER A 169 -2.25 14.16 19.29
C SER A 169 -3.71 14.44 18.89
N SER A 170 -4.24 13.64 17.97
CA SER A 170 -5.66 13.66 17.60
C SER A 170 -6.04 12.41 16.77
N GLY A 171 -7.29 11.97 16.91
CA GLY A 171 -7.79 10.77 16.22
C GLY A 171 -7.07 9.51 16.69
N ARG A 172 -6.49 8.74 15.75
CA ARG A 172 -5.71 7.52 16.05
C ARG A 172 -4.37 7.79 16.77
N ARG A 173 -3.97 9.06 16.89
CA ARG A 173 -2.74 9.47 17.58
C ARG A 173 -3.03 9.74 19.04
N HIS A 174 -2.76 8.75 19.89
CA HIS A 174 -2.78 8.92 21.34
C HIS A 174 -1.52 9.62 21.87
N ARG A 175 -0.46 9.73 21.04
CA ARG A 175 0.78 10.46 21.32
C ARG A 175 1.33 11.12 20.05
N SER A 176 2.33 11.98 20.18
CA SER A 176 3.05 12.53 19.03
C SER A 176 3.91 11.44 18.35
N VAL A 177 4.07 11.56 17.04
CA VAL A 177 5.02 10.75 16.27
C VAL A 177 6.35 11.51 16.26
N PRO A 178 7.46 10.94 16.75
CA PRO A 178 8.75 11.62 16.69
C PRO A 178 9.15 11.94 15.24
N PHE A 179 9.73 13.13 15.02
CA PHE A 179 10.19 13.57 13.70
C PHE A 179 11.13 12.55 13.05
N SER A 180 12.08 12.00 13.82
CA SER A 180 12.98 10.93 13.39
C SER A 180 12.21 9.68 12.94
N HIS A 181 11.22 9.23 13.71
CA HIS A 181 10.38 8.08 13.37
C HIS A 181 9.64 8.28 12.03
N GLY A 182 9.13 9.50 11.79
CA GLY A 182 8.56 9.90 10.51
C GLY A 182 9.54 9.81 9.35
N ARG A 183 10.78 10.28 9.54
CA ARG A 183 11.85 10.16 8.54
C ARG A 183 12.24 8.72 8.28
N ILE A 184 12.38 7.89 9.32
CA ILE A 184 12.75 6.48 9.16
C ILE A 184 11.66 5.74 8.36
N PHE A 185 10.38 6.01 8.63
CA PHE A 185 9.26 5.46 7.84
C PHE A 185 9.30 5.91 6.37
N ASN A 186 9.55 7.19 6.10
CA ASN A 186 9.73 7.66 4.72
C ASN A 186 10.94 7.00 4.04
N GLY A 187 12.05 6.83 4.77
CA GLY A 187 13.24 6.13 4.30
C GLY A 187 12.94 4.69 3.92
N MET A 188 12.12 3.99 4.73
CA MET A 188 11.61 2.65 4.40
C MET A 188 10.80 2.66 3.10
N GLY A 189 9.91 3.63 2.90
CA GLY A 189 9.13 3.78 1.66
C GLY A 189 10.01 3.93 0.42
N ARG A 190 11.09 4.72 0.50
CA ARG A 190 12.07 4.87 -0.59
C ARG A 190 12.80 3.56 -0.90
N LEU A 191 13.08 2.74 0.12
CA LEU A 191 13.63 1.39 -0.12
C LEU A 191 12.61 0.46 -0.76
N MET A 192 11.33 0.55 -0.39
CA MET A 192 10.28 -0.27 -1.01
C MET A 192 10.07 0.10 -2.48
N GLU A 193 10.19 1.38 -2.84
CA GLU A 193 10.21 1.80 -4.26
C GLU A 193 11.41 1.23 -5.02
N TYR A 194 12.61 1.28 -4.42
CA TYR A 194 13.79 0.66 -5.02
C TYR A 194 13.62 -0.85 -5.19
N LEU A 195 13.06 -1.52 -4.18
CA LEU A 195 12.76 -2.95 -4.23
C LEU A 195 11.72 -3.26 -5.31
N ALA A 196 10.67 -2.46 -5.44
CA ALA A 196 9.67 -2.60 -6.49
C ALA A 196 10.32 -2.52 -7.89
N HIS A 197 11.24 -1.58 -8.12
CA HIS A 197 11.99 -1.51 -9.39
C HIS A 197 12.80 -2.79 -9.65
N LEU A 198 13.47 -3.34 -8.62
CA LEU A 198 14.22 -4.59 -8.74
C LEU A 198 13.30 -5.77 -9.07
N VAL A 199 12.12 -5.83 -8.44
CA VAL A 199 11.11 -6.86 -8.69
C VAL A 199 10.57 -6.76 -10.10
N MET A 200 10.16 -5.56 -10.55
CA MET A 200 9.70 -5.32 -11.92
C MET A 200 10.72 -5.76 -12.96
N LYS A 201 12.01 -5.44 -12.75
CA LYS A 201 13.11 -5.90 -13.60
C LYS A 201 13.26 -7.43 -13.60
N LYS A 202 13.02 -8.08 -12.45
CA LYS A 202 13.15 -9.54 -12.28
C LYS A 202 12.01 -10.34 -12.91
N VAL A 203 10.79 -9.78 -12.93
CA VAL A 203 9.56 -10.41 -13.48
C VAL A 203 9.32 -10.11 -14.96
N ARG A 204 10.06 -9.15 -15.54
CA ARG A 204 9.92 -8.78 -16.96
C ARG A 204 9.92 -10.02 -17.86
N GLY A 205 8.85 -10.19 -18.64
CA GLY A 205 8.66 -11.32 -19.56
C GLY A 205 8.26 -12.65 -18.90
N LYS A 206 7.94 -12.68 -17.61
CA LYS A 206 7.58 -13.91 -16.86
C LYS A 206 6.15 -13.96 -16.35
N THR A 207 5.41 -12.86 -16.46
CA THR A 207 4.02 -12.76 -16.04
C THR A 207 3.11 -12.77 -17.26
N SER A 208 1.93 -13.35 -17.11
CA SER A 208 0.88 -13.33 -18.14
C SER A 208 0.12 -12.01 -18.20
N ILE A 209 0.22 -11.20 -17.15
CA ILE A 209 -0.42 -9.89 -17.00
C ILE A 209 0.60 -8.85 -16.52
N PRO A 210 0.33 -7.54 -16.72
CA PRO A 210 1.24 -6.48 -16.30
C PRO A 210 1.48 -6.47 -14.78
N VAL A 211 2.69 -6.07 -14.39
CA VAL A 211 3.05 -5.76 -13.01
C VAL A 211 3.28 -4.26 -12.92
N VAL A 212 2.55 -3.59 -12.03
CA VAL A 212 2.54 -2.13 -11.92
C VAL A 212 2.79 -1.70 -10.48
N CYS A 213 3.36 -0.50 -10.26
CA CYS A 213 3.41 0.09 -8.92
C CYS A 213 2.08 0.78 -8.62
N THR A 214 1.43 0.38 -7.53
CA THR A 214 0.08 0.82 -7.13
C THR A 214 -0.99 0.46 -8.19
N GLU A 215 -2.28 0.68 -7.89
CA GLU A 215 -3.43 0.37 -8.75
C GLU A 215 -3.54 1.28 -10.01
N VAL A 216 -2.50 1.32 -10.84
CA VAL A 216 -2.51 2.01 -12.13
C VAL A 216 -3.24 1.15 -13.16
N ALA A 217 -4.19 1.74 -13.88
CA ALA A 217 -4.93 1.04 -14.93
C ALA A 217 -4.00 0.53 -16.05
N CYS A 218 -4.23 -0.71 -16.47
CA CYS A 218 -3.57 -1.36 -17.59
C CYS A 218 -4.47 -1.37 -18.83
N GLN A 219 -3.89 -1.75 -19.97
CA GLN A 219 -4.68 -2.03 -21.17
C GLN A 219 -5.50 -3.31 -20.95
N PRO A 220 -6.71 -3.41 -21.52
CA PRO A 220 -7.52 -4.62 -21.40
C PRO A 220 -6.82 -5.81 -22.07
N GLY A 221 -6.72 -6.92 -21.33
CA GLY A 221 -6.33 -8.23 -21.81
C GLY A 221 -7.55 -9.13 -22.05
N LYS A 222 -7.35 -10.45 -21.96
CA LYS A 222 -8.42 -11.45 -22.17
C LYS A 222 -9.56 -11.34 -21.14
N LYS A 223 -9.24 -10.94 -19.91
CA LYS A 223 -10.22 -10.80 -18.81
C LYS A 223 -10.42 -9.33 -18.41
N GLY A 224 -10.31 -8.41 -19.36
CA GLY A 224 -10.40 -6.98 -19.08
C GLY A 224 -9.09 -6.42 -18.51
N ARG A 225 -9.20 -5.32 -17.77
CA ARG A 225 -8.08 -4.54 -17.23
C ARG A 225 -7.60 -5.14 -15.91
N GLU A 226 -6.83 -6.22 -16.01
CA GLU A 226 -6.20 -6.92 -14.89
C GLU A 226 -4.67 -6.68 -14.80
N ALA A 227 -4.15 -6.58 -13.58
CA ALA A 227 -2.72 -6.46 -13.31
C ALA A 227 -2.38 -6.93 -11.89
N ILE A 228 -1.07 -7.07 -11.63
CA ILE A 228 -0.52 -7.28 -10.30
C ILE A 228 0.06 -5.95 -9.82
N SER A 229 -0.50 -5.41 -8.75
CA SER A 229 -0.02 -4.22 -8.06
C SER A 229 1.10 -4.61 -7.10
N LEU A 230 2.25 -3.96 -7.21
CA LEU A 230 3.19 -3.77 -6.10
C LEU A 230 2.67 -2.55 -5.34
N ASP A 231 1.86 -2.74 -4.31
CA ASP A 231 1.20 -1.63 -3.61
C ASP A 231 2.15 -0.98 -2.61
N LEU A 232 2.53 0.26 -2.95
CA LEU A 232 3.38 1.13 -2.14
C LEU A 232 2.58 2.24 -1.46
N SER A 233 1.26 2.31 -1.67
CA SER A 233 0.39 3.43 -1.28
C SER A 233 0.47 3.79 0.21
N MET A 234 0.81 2.82 1.06
CA MET A 234 1.02 3.04 2.49
C MET A 234 2.13 4.00 2.82
N TYR A 235 3.15 4.09 1.98
CA TYR A 235 4.28 4.99 2.18
C TYR A 235 3.99 6.42 1.69
N GLY A 236 2.83 6.64 1.08
CA GLY A 236 2.31 7.96 0.74
C GLY A 236 1.49 8.62 1.84
N ASP A 237 1.39 7.98 3.01
CA ASP A 237 0.53 8.38 4.12
C ASP A 237 1.27 8.57 5.44
N PRO A 238 0.72 9.35 6.37
CA PRO A 238 1.20 9.39 7.74
C PRO A 238 1.19 8.00 8.40
N ILE A 239 2.27 7.63 9.10
CA ILE A 239 2.44 6.28 9.67
C ILE A 239 1.31 5.88 10.63
N TYR A 240 0.76 6.83 11.39
CA TYR A 240 -0.32 6.60 12.37
C TYR A 240 -1.68 6.30 11.73
N LEU A 241 -1.81 6.38 10.40
CA LEU A 241 -3.02 6.01 9.67
C LEU A 241 -2.92 4.63 9.03
N ARG A 242 -1.73 4.02 9.00
CA ARG A 242 -1.52 2.76 8.28
C ARG A 242 -1.56 1.58 9.24
N ASP A 243 -2.34 0.60 8.83
CA ASP A 243 -2.52 -0.68 9.48
C ASP A 243 -2.38 -1.80 8.44
N ILE A 244 -2.05 -3.00 8.93
CA ILE A 244 -1.84 -4.17 8.11
C ILE A 244 -2.50 -5.38 8.75
N ARG A 245 -3.14 -6.19 7.91
CA ARG A 245 -3.89 -7.36 8.34
C ARG A 245 -2.98 -8.38 8.99
N CYS A 246 -3.40 -8.90 10.14
CA CYS A 246 -2.65 -9.95 10.84
C CYS A 246 -2.80 -11.31 10.14
N PRO A 247 -1.80 -12.20 10.20
CA PRO A 247 -2.02 -13.61 9.90
C PRO A 247 -3.07 -14.18 10.87
N PHE A 248 -3.83 -15.15 10.39
CA PHE A 248 -5.02 -15.73 11.01
C PHE A 248 -6.17 -14.76 11.27
N SER A 249 -6.11 -13.53 10.76
CA SER A 249 -7.26 -12.65 10.66
C SER A 249 -8.27 -13.22 9.64
N SER A 250 -9.56 -13.22 9.96
CA SER A 250 -10.63 -13.37 8.98
C SER A 250 -10.50 -12.27 7.92
N TYR A 251 -11.08 -12.49 6.74
CA TYR A 251 -11.06 -11.57 5.62
C TYR A 251 -12.47 -11.41 5.07
N GLN A 252 -13.04 -10.23 5.30
CA GLN A 252 -14.45 -9.91 5.03
C GLN A 252 -14.62 -8.75 4.02
N LYS A 253 -13.55 -8.34 3.32
CA LYS A 253 -13.62 -7.21 2.37
C LYS A 253 -14.68 -7.41 1.29
N HIS A 254 -14.84 -8.63 0.75
CA HIS A 254 -15.89 -8.96 -0.23
C HIS A 254 -17.30 -8.91 0.35
N LYS A 255 -17.45 -9.11 1.67
CA LYS A 255 -18.72 -9.01 2.36
C LYS A 255 -19.11 -7.55 2.60
N VAL A 256 -18.17 -6.76 3.11
CA VAL A 256 -18.36 -5.34 3.44
C VAL A 256 -18.42 -4.46 2.17
N GLU A 257 -17.58 -4.71 1.16
CA GLU A 257 -17.57 -3.97 -0.11
C GLU A 257 -18.52 -4.57 -1.15
N ARG A 258 -19.71 -5.03 -0.73
CA ARG A 258 -20.74 -5.62 -1.62
C ARG A 258 -21.06 -4.72 -2.82
N TYR A 259 -21.09 -3.40 -2.63
CA TYR A 259 -21.29 -2.42 -3.71
C TYR A 259 -20.20 -2.46 -4.80
N LYS A 260 -18.99 -2.92 -4.47
CA LYS A 260 -17.84 -2.98 -5.39
C LYS A 260 -17.75 -4.32 -6.12
N VAL A 261 -17.99 -5.42 -5.41
CA VAL A 261 -17.82 -6.79 -5.96
C VAL A 261 -19.12 -7.41 -6.46
N GLY A 262 -20.28 -6.85 -6.08
CA GLY A 262 -21.60 -7.37 -6.40
C GLY A 262 -22.10 -8.41 -5.40
N ASP A 263 -23.42 -8.56 -5.39
CA ASP A 263 -24.17 -9.44 -4.47
C ASP A 263 -23.78 -10.91 -4.63
N GLU A 264 -23.67 -11.37 -5.88
CA GLU A 264 -23.32 -12.76 -6.18
C GLU A 264 -21.96 -13.15 -5.56
N VAL A 265 -20.94 -12.30 -5.73
CA VAL A 265 -19.60 -12.55 -5.18
C VAL A 265 -19.62 -12.54 -3.66
N SER A 266 -20.30 -11.54 -3.08
CA SER A 266 -20.43 -11.40 -1.64
C SER A 266 -21.11 -12.62 -1.03
N GLU A 267 -22.19 -13.12 -1.60
CA GLU A 267 -22.97 -14.24 -1.04
C GLU A 267 -22.28 -15.60 -1.26
N ARG A 268 -21.74 -15.85 -2.45
CA ARG A 268 -21.13 -17.14 -2.80
C ARG A 268 -19.76 -17.38 -2.16
N THR A 269 -19.01 -16.31 -1.85
CA THR A 269 -17.67 -16.46 -1.31
C THR A 269 -17.74 -16.56 0.23
N PRO A 270 -17.27 -17.64 0.86
CA PRO A 270 -17.20 -17.71 2.31
C PRO A 270 -16.25 -16.65 2.88
N VAL A 271 -16.34 -16.38 4.18
CA VAL A 271 -15.27 -15.65 4.86
C VAL A 271 -14.02 -16.52 4.84
N ILE A 272 -12.89 -15.93 4.46
CA ILE A 272 -11.62 -16.63 4.34
C ILE A 272 -10.65 -16.15 5.42
N VAL A 273 -9.61 -16.93 5.70
CA VAL A 273 -8.58 -16.62 6.69
C VAL A 273 -7.32 -16.15 5.96
N ALA A 274 -6.65 -15.13 6.47
CA ALA A 274 -5.30 -14.79 6.03
C ALA A 274 -4.32 -15.79 6.64
N LEU A 275 -3.49 -16.45 5.85
CA LEU A 275 -2.59 -17.51 6.35
C LEU A 275 -1.14 -17.08 6.18
N PRO A 276 -0.24 -17.33 7.17
CA PRO A 276 1.17 -17.28 6.87
C PRO A 276 1.50 -18.33 5.80
N ARG A 277 2.51 -18.07 4.96
CA ARG A 277 2.99 -19.02 3.95
C ARG A 277 4.46 -19.30 4.14
N GLY A 278 4.79 -20.56 4.44
CA GLY A 278 6.16 -21.08 4.39
C GLY A 278 6.59 -21.44 2.97
N GLY A 279 7.90 -21.43 2.71
CA GLY A 279 8.45 -21.62 1.36
C GLY A 279 8.20 -23.00 0.73
N LEU A 280 7.84 -24.01 1.53
CA LEU A 280 7.53 -25.37 1.06
C LEU A 280 6.02 -25.66 0.97
N ASP A 281 5.17 -24.70 1.36
CA ASP A 281 3.74 -24.92 1.41
C ASP A 281 3.11 -24.94 0.01
N SER A 282 2.26 -25.95 -0.22
CA SER A 282 1.49 -26.12 -1.44
C SER A 282 0.43 -25.03 -1.57
N LEU A 283 0.47 -24.25 -2.66
CA LEU A 283 -0.52 -23.21 -2.94
C LEU A 283 -1.97 -23.75 -2.95
N PRO A 284 -2.29 -24.84 -3.69
CA PRO A 284 -3.63 -25.43 -3.64
C PRO A 284 -4.11 -25.80 -2.24
N GLU A 285 -3.21 -26.32 -1.39
CA GLU A 285 -3.56 -26.71 -0.02
C GLU A 285 -3.85 -25.48 0.85
N LEU A 286 -3.01 -24.44 0.78
CA LEU A 286 -3.26 -23.19 1.50
C LEU A 286 -4.58 -22.53 1.07
N LEU A 287 -4.92 -22.58 -0.22
CA LEU A 287 -6.20 -22.07 -0.73
C LEU A 287 -7.41 -22.84 -0.20
N LYS A 288 -7.26 -24.12 0.13
CA LYS A 288 -8.28 -24.93 0.78
C LYS A 288 -8.36 -24.61 2.28
N ILE A 289 -7.23 -24.62 2.98
CA ILE A 289 -7.15 -24.35 4.43
C ILE A 289 -7.80 -23.01 4.76
N ARG A 290 -7.51 -21.96 3.98
CA ARG A 290 -8.02 -20.61 4.26
C ARG A 290 -9.54 -20.46 4.15
N GLN A 291 -10.24 -21.40 3.51
CA GLN A 291 -11.70 -21.40 3.39
C GLN A 291 -12.37 -22.22 4.49
N ASN A 292 -11.60 -22.88 5.35
CA ASN A 292 -12.10 -23.77 6.39
C ASN A 292 -11.48 -23.41 7.75
N PHE A 293 -12.30 -22.88 8.66
CA PHE A 293 -11.82 -22.43 9.97
C PHE A 293 -11.19 -23.55 10.81
N HIS A 294 -11.69 -24.79 10.75
CA HIS A 294 -11.09 -25.90 11.50
C HIS A 294 -9.69 -26.24 10.99
N GLN A 295 -9.51 -26.26 9.66
CA GLN A 295 -8.19 -26.48 9.07
C GLN A 295 -7.25 -25.31 9.37
N ALA A 296 -7.74 -24.08 9.37
CA ALA A 296 -6.96 -22.90 9.73
C ALA A 296 -6.53 -22.92 11.22
N ILE A 297 -7.38 -23.42 12.13
CA ILE A 297 -7.02 -23.67 13.53
C ILE A 297 -5.89 -24.69 13.63
N GLU A 298 -6.02 -25.83 12.96
CA GLU A 298 -4.97 -26.85 12.94
C GLU A 298 -3.66 -26.27 12.38
N TYR A 299 -3.74 -25.46 11.33
CA TYR A 299 -2.59 -24.79 10.74
C TYR A 299 -1.95 -23.76 11.70
N ALA A 300 -2.74 -23.10 12.57
CA ALA A 300 -2.24 -22.14 13.57
C ALA A 300 -1.39 -22.77 14.68
N THR A 301 -1.43 -24.10 14.84
CA THR A 301 -0.55 -24.84 15.75
C THR A 301 0.91 -24.86 15.27
N ARG A 302 1.17 -24.46 14.02
CA ARG A 302 2.47 -24.58 13.36
C ARG A 302 3.19 -23.24 13.27
N GLY A 303 4.49 -23.26 13.58
CA GLY A 303 5.38 -22.12 13.37
C GLY A 303 5.04 -20.91 14.23
N THR A 304 5.64 -19.76 13.89
CA THR A 304 5.39 -18.47 14.53
C THR A 304 5.03 -17.42 13.49
N THR A 305 4.30 -16.41 13.94
CA THR A 305 3.94 -15.22 13.18
C THR A 305 4.59 -13.95 13.74
N GLU A 306 5.64 -14.09 14.57
CA GLU A 306 6.48 -12.97 14.94
C GLU A 306 7.06 -12.32 13.67
N ILE A 307 7.02 -10.99 13.59
CA ILE A 307 7.64 -10.27 12.49
C ILE A 307 9.17 -10.37 12.63
N PRO A 308 9.89 -10.93 11.66
CA PRO A 308 11.32 -11.17 11.81
C PRO A 308 12.13 -9.87 11.75
N ASP A 309 13.08 -9.71 12.66
CA ASP A 309 14.08 -8.63 12.60
C ASP A 309 15.08 -8.89 11.47
N GLN A 310 15.08 -8.00 10.49
CA GLN A 310 15.92 -8.06 9.30
C GLN A 310 16.87 -6.87 9.22
N SER A 311 17.19 -6.22 10.34
CA SER A 311 18.04 -5.01 10.41
C SER A 311 19.36 -5.13 9.63
N LYS A 312 20.03 -6.29 9.68
CA LYS A 312 21.27 -6.54 8.90
C LYS A 312 20.99 -6.63 7.39
N GLY A 313 19.92 -7.30 6.99
CA GLY A 313 19.55 -7.41 5.58
C GLY A 313 19.16 -6.05 4.98
N PHE A 314 18.43 -5.23 5.75
CA PHE A 314 18.12 -3.85 5.37
C PHE A 314 19.36 -2.98 5.23
N GLU A 315 20.41 -3.21 6.00
CA GLU A 315 21.68 -2.50 5.79
C GLU A 315 22.26 -2.78 4.39
N ASN A 316 22.21 -4.03 3.93
CA ASN A 316 22.64 -4.39 2.58
C ASN A 316 21.77 -3.73 1.50
N LEU A 317 20.45 -3.71 1.70
CA LEU A 317 19.51 -3.04 0.81
C LEU A 317 19.79 -1.54 0.72
N ILE A 318 20.04 -0.86 1.85
CA ILE A 318 20.39 0.57 1.89
C ILE A 318 21.68 0.83 1.10
N ARG A 319 22.72 0.00 1.28
CA ARG A 319 23.99 0.14 0.53
C ARG A 319 23.78 -0.01 -0.98
N SER A 320 22.90 -0.92 -1.40
CA SER A 320 22.54 -1.09 -2.81
C SER A 320 21.75 0.10 -3.34
N TYR A 321 20.75 0.56 -2.58
CA TYR A 321 19.91 1.69 -2.93
C TYR A 321 20.74 2.98 -3.12
N ILE A 322 21.64 3.32 -2.19
CA ILE A 322 22.46 4.54 -2.27
C ILE A 322 23.34 4.59 -3.53
N ARG A 323 23.69 3.43 -4.09
CA ARG A 323 24.46 3.31 -5.35
C ARG A 323 23.60 3.32 -6.61
N SER A 324 22.28 3.32 -6.47
CA SER A 324 21.34 3.22 -7.59
C SER A 324 21.07 4.57 -8.25
N ARG A 325 20.63 4.53 -9.51
CA ARG A 325 20.10 5.71 -10.21
C ARG A 325 18.87 6.29 -9.50
N LEU A 326 18.06 5.44 -8.86
CA LEU A 326 16.88 5.89 -8.13
C LEU A 326 17.25 6.76 -6.93
N TYR A 327 18.33 6.45 -6.21
CA TYR A 327 18.81 7.32 -5.12
C TYR A 327 19.27 8.69 -5.64
N GLN A 328 19.97 8.73 -6.77
CA GLN A 328 20.36 10.00 -7.41
C GLN A 328 19.13 10.81 -7.83
N PHE A 329 18.13 10.14 -8.41
CA PHE A 329 16.85 10.76 -8.72
C PHE A 329 16.15 11.29 -7.46
N HIS A 330 16.10 10.52 -6.37
CA HIS A 330 15.52 10.95 -5.10
C HIS A 330 16.24 12.17 -4.52
N LYS A 331 17.57 12.22 -4.62
CA LYS A 331 18.36 13.41 -4.25
C LYS A 331 18.03 14.63 -5.10
N TYR A 332 17.80 14.44 -6.40
CA TYR A 332 17.32 15.50 -7.30
C TYR A 332 15.88 15.92 -6.98
N PHE A 333 14.97 14.99 -6.75
CA PHE A 333 13.61 15.29 -6.31
C PHE A 333 13.61 16.17 -5.06
N ASP A 334 14.46 15.85 -4.09
CA ASP A 334 14.59 16.56 -2.81
C ASP A 334 15.53 17.77 -2.87
N SER A 335 16.06 18.17 -4.04
CA SER A 335 16.92 19.36 -4.17
C SER A 335 16.14 20.66 -4.33
N GLU A 336 14.83 20.56 -4.54
CA GLU A 336 13.90 21.68 -4.64
C GLU A 336 12.83 21.57 -3.55
N GLU A 337 12.13 22.67 -3.32
CA GLU A 337 10.94 22.71 -2.46
C GLU A 337 9.68 23.01 -3.26
N HIS A 338 8.53 22.73 -2.67
CA HIS A 338 7.28 23.29 -3.15
C HIS A 338 7.32 24.82 -3.05
N ASN A 339 6.82 25.55 -4.06
CA ASN A 339 6.47 26.96 -3.83
C ASN A 339 5.53 27.06 -2.63
N PRO A 340 5.75 28.04 -1.73
CA PRO A 340 4.92 28.20 -0.55
C PRO A 340 3.51 28.64 -0.94
N TYR A 341 2.54 28.38 -0.05
CA TYR A 341 1.12 28.63 -0.29
C TYR A 341 0.83 30.07 -0.77
N TRP A 342 1.50 31.08 -0.20
CA TRP A 342 1.27 32.48 -0.54
C TRP A 342 1.70 32.85 -1.98
N ASP A 343 2.52 32.02 -2.63
CA ASP A 343 2.99 32.24 -4.00
C ASP A 343 2.21 31.45 -5.05
N TRP A 344 1.26 30.60 -4.68
CA TRP A 344 0.53 29.77 -5.65
C TRP A 344 -0.23 30.60 -6.68
N ARG A 345 -0.80 31.75 -6.27
CA ARG A 345 -1.49 32.70 -7.16
C ARG A 345 -0.59 33.30 -8.26
N LYS A 346 0.73 33.22 -8.07
CA LYS A 346 1.75 33.70 -9.02
C LYS A 346 2.45 32.55 -9.75
N THR A 347 2.32 31.32 -9.25
CA THR A 347 3.02 30.13 -9.74
C THR A 347 2.01 29.09 -10.25
N TYR A 348 1.67 28.08 -9.46
CA TYR A 348 0.84 26.94 -9.86
C TYR A 348 -0.55 27.32 -10.40
N ASP A 349 -1.14 28.41 -9.92
CA ASP A 349 -2.48 28.85 -10.35
C ASP A 349 -2.49 29.54 -11.71
N ARG A 350 -1.34 30.07 -12.13
CA ARG A 350 -1.18 30.73 -13.43
C ARG A 350 -0.78 29.75 -14.52
N PHE A 351 -0.57 28.48 -14.18
CA PHE A 351 -0.19 27.50 -15.18
C PHE A 351 -1.31 27.32 -16.21
N ASP A 352 -0.99 27.56 -17.47
CA ASP A 352 -1.94 27.47 -18.56
C ASP A 352 -2.30 26.01 -18.85
N LEU A 353 -3.48 25.60 -18.38
CA LEU A 353 -3.99 24.24 -18.58
C LEU A 353 -4.39 23.95 -20.04
N HIS A 354 -4.50 24.97 -20.91
CA HIS A 354 -4.76 24.76 -22.34
C HIS A 354 -3.53 24.23 -23.08
N SER A 355 -2.33 24.46 -22.54
CA SER A 355 -1.08 23.87 -23.05
C SER A 355 -0.97 22.36 -22.83
N LEU A 356 -1.89 21.76 -22.06
CA LEU A 356 -1.86 20.34 -21.72
C LEU A 356 -2.84 19.52 -22.56
N PRO A 357 -2.55 18.22 -22.80
CA PRO A 357 -3.51 17.27 -23.32
C PRO A 357 -4.84 17.32 -22.52
N PRO A 358 -6.01 17.22 -23.17
CA PRO A 358 -7.31 17.26 -22.49
C PRO A 358 -7.45 16.28 -21.32
N CYS A 359 -6.87 15.08 -21.43
CA CYS A 359 -6.92 14.10 -20.36
C CYS A 359 -6.16 14.52 -19.09
N VAL A 360 -5.09 15.30 -19.23
CA VAL A 360 -4.30 15.83 -18.10
C VAL A 360 -4.93 17.10 -17.55
N SER A 361 -5.31 18.03 -18.44
CA SER A 361 -5.95 19.29 -18.02
C SER A 361 -7.29 19.06 -17.34
N HIS A 362 -8.05 18.02 -17.74
CA HIS A 362 -9.29 17.67 -17.06
C HIS A 362 -9.05 17.30 -15.60
N ALA A 363 -8.05 16.45 -15.33
CA ALA A 363 -7.70 16.06 -13.96
C ALA A 363 -7.24 17.23 -13.07
N LEU A 364 -6.67 18.30 -13.65
CA LEU A 364 -6.30 19.51 -12.89
C LEU A 364 -7.45 20.51 -12.72
N ARG A 365 -8.43 20.51 -13.63
CA ARG A 365 -9.64 21.36 -13.56
C ARG A 365 -10.68 20.80 -12.60
N VAL A 366 -10.86 19.48 -12.61
CA VAL A 366 -11.80 18.74 -11.75
C VAL A 366 -11.00 17.71 -10.95
N PRO A 367 -10.24 18.13 -9.92
CA PRO A 367 -9.29 17.24 -9.28
C PRO A 367 -9.93 16.14 -8.44
N ASN A 368 -11.15 16.32 -7.93
CA ASN A 368 -11.86 15.29 -7.18
C ASN A 368 -12.82 14.51 -8.10
N GLU A 369 -12.71 13.19 -8.26
CA GLU A 369 -11.73 12.26 -7.69
C GLU A 369 -10.50 12.02 -8.59
N HIS A 370 -10.36 12.78 -9.68
CA HIS A 370 -9.38 12.48 -10.72
C HIS A 370 -7.90 12.46 -10.27
N LEU A 371 -7.47 13.33 -9.35
CA LEU A 371 -6.10 13.30 -8.78
C LEU A 371 -5.93 12.25 -7.68
N LEU A 372 -7.00 11.59 -7.23
CA LEU A 372 -6.90 10.42 -6.34
C LEU A 372 -6.62 9.13 -7.13
N LYS A 373 -6.75 9.17 -8.48
CA LYS A 373 -6.51 8.01 -9.35
C LYS A 373 -5.03 7.90 -9.72
N PRO A 374 -4.33 6.81 -9.36
CA PRO A 374 -2.91 6.61 -9.71
C PRO A 374 -2.63 6.76 -11.21
N THR A 375 -3.53 6.28 -12.08
CA THR A 375 -3.41 6.41 -13.55
C THR A 375 -3.32 7.86 -14.02
N ASN A 376 -4.13 8.75 -13.44
CA ASN A 376 -4.12 10.17 -13.78
C ASN A 376 -2.85 10.85 -13.26
N MET A 377 -2.42 10.48 -12.05
CA MET A 377 -1.18 10.97 -11.47
C MET A 377 0.06 10.55 -12.28
N GLN A 378 0.08 9.31 -12.79
CA GLN A 378 1.14 8.79 -13.64
C GLN A 378 1.23 9.59 -14.95
N ILE A 379 0.10 9.80 -15.64
CA ILE A 379 0.12 10.52 -16.91
C ILE A 379 0.42 12.01 -16.74
N LEU A 380 -0.11 12.65 -15.69
CA LEU A 380 0.21 14.02 -15.32
C LEU A 380 1.71 14.18 -15.11
N THR A 381 2.31 13.26 -14.34
CA THR A 381 3.75 13.26 -14.07
C THR A 381 4.56 13.09 -15.34
N LYS A 382 4.19 12.15 -16.23
CA LYS A 382 4.87 11.97 -17.53
C LYS A 382 4.83 13.25 -18.36
N VAL A 383 3.63 13.81 -18.59
CA VAL A 383 3.45 14.98 -19.46
C VAL A 383 4.24 16.18 -18.95
N LEU A 384 4.11 16.52 -17.67
CA LEU A 384 4.82 17.67 -17.11
C LEU A 384 6.34 17.46 -17.08
N SER A 385 6.80 16.23 -16.82
CA SER A 385 8.22 15.91 -16.94
C SER A 385 8.74 16.09 -18.37
N GLY A 386 7.93 15.72 -19.38
CA GLY A 386 8.23 15.94 -20.80
C GLY A 386 8.26 17.42 -21.19
N MET A 387 7.49 18.26 -20.50
CA MET A 387 7.52 19.73 -20.62
C MET A 387 8.69 20.37 -19.84
N GLY A 388 9.57 19.58 -19.24
CA GLY A 388 10.75 20.07 -18.51
C GLY A 388 10.48 20.50 -17.07
N TRP A 389 9.32 20.19 -16.49
CA TRP A 389 9.04 20.52 -15.09
C TRP A 389 9.90 19.71 -14.14
N HIS A 390 10.39 20.35 -13.08
CA HIS A 390 10.99 19.65 -11.95
C HIS A 390 9.93 18.78 -11.24
N PRO A 391 10.20 17.51 -10.93
CA PRO A 391 9.25 16.62 -10.25
C PRO A 391 8.68 17.18 -8.94
N LYS A 392 9.48 17.89 -8.15
CA LYS A 392 8.99 18.56 -6.93
C LYS A 392 7.96 19.64 -7.23
N HIS A 393 8.10 20.40 -8.32
CA HIS A 393 7.09 21.39 -8.71
C HIS A 393 5.82 20.75 -9.30
N ILE A 394 5.94 19.57 -9.91
CA ILE A 394 4.77 18.76 -10.29
C ILE A 394 4.00 18.34 -9.02
N ALA A 395 4.70 17.85 -7.99
CA ALA A 395 4.11 17.54 -6.69
C ALA A 395 3.48 18.78 -6.04
N GLY A 396 4.13 19.94 -6.13
CA GLY A 396 3.60 21.20 -5.64
C GLY A 396 2.32 21.65 -6.34
N LEU A 397 2.23 21.49 -7.67
CA LEU A 397 0.99 21.72 -8.42
C LEU A 397 -0.15 20.83 -7.93
N VAL A 398 0.12 19.53 -7.71
CA VAL A 398 -0.86 18.58 -7.18
C VAL A 398 -1.28 18.95 -5.75
N ARG A 399 -0.32 19.25 -4.88
CA ARG A 399 -0.56 19.73 -3.52
C ARG A 399 -1.46 20.98 -3.53
N SER A 400 -1.24 21.92 -4.44
CA SER A 400 -2.06 23.13 -4.58
C SER A 400 -3.53 22.85 -4.91
N LYS A 401 -3.84 21.67 -5.48
CA LYS A 401 -5.20 21.20 -5.71
C LYS A 401 -5.76 20.47 -4.50
N PHE A 402 -4.96 19.64 -3.84
CA PHE A 402 -5.37 18.95 -2.62
C PHE A 402 -5.69 19.91 -1.47
N GLU A 403 -4.91 20.96 -1.26
CA GLU A 403 -5.15 21.92 -0.16
C GLU A 403 -6.27 22.93 -0.44
N ARG A 404 -6.88 22.90 -1.62
CA ARG A 404 -8.06 23.71 -1.97
C ARG A 404 -9.35 22.94 -1.83
N ASP A 405 -10.44 23.67 -1.70
CA ASP A 405 -11.75 23.04 -1.69
C ASP A 405 -12.19 22.62 -3.09
N TYR A 406 -12.10 21.31 -3.34
CA TYR A 406 -12.72 20.63 -4.47
C TYR A 406 -13.66 19.51 -3.97
N GLY A 407 -14.30 19.72 -2.81
CA GLY A 407 -15.22 18.75 -2.23
C GLY A 407 -14.53 17.55 -1.58
N TRP A 408 -13.29 17.71 -1.10
CA TRP A 408 -12.55 16.63 -0.42
C TRP A 408 -13.11 16.26 0.96
N GLY A 409 -13.94 17.13 1.53
CA GLY A 409 -14.37 17.04 2.93
C GLY A 409 -13.16 17.05 3.87
N ASN A 410 -13.16 16.13 4.85
CA ASN A 410 -12.13 16.05 5.88
C ASN A 410 -10.89 15.22 5.46
N LEU A 411 -10.75 14.87 4.17
CA LEU A 411 -9.68 13.98 3.71
C LEU A 411 -8.29 14.50 4.07
N TRP A 412 -7.98 15.75 3.72
CA TRP A 412 -6.66 16.36 3.95
C TRP A 412 -6.46 16.91 5.37
N LEU A 413 -7.51 16.89 6.20
CA LEU A 413 -7.33 17.03 7.65
C LEU A 413 -6.72 15.75 8.23
N LYS A 414 -7.20 14.58 7.78
CA LYS A 414 -6.71 13.25 8.19
C LYS A 414 -5.33 12.95 7.57
N TYR A 415 -5.25 12.92 6.24
CA TYR A 415 -4.04 12.66 5.45
C TYR A 415 -3.20 13.91 5.24
N ASP A 416 -1.96 13.79 4.77
CA ASP A 416 -1.11 14.95 4.46
C ASP A 416 -1.01 15.17 2.94
N ALA A 417 -1.47 16.33 2.47
CA ALA A 417 -1.54 16.66 1.05
C ALA A 417 -0.17 16.73 0.38
N ALA A 418 0.83 17.33 1.05
CA ALA A 418 2.18 17.46 0.53
C ALA A 418 2.84 16.08 0.38
N THR A 419 2.80 15.27 1.44
CA THR A 419 3.36 13.91 1.45
C THR A 419 2.70 13.03 0.39
N ARG A 420 1.38 13.11 0.22
CA ARG A 420 0.66 12.33 -0.79
C ARG A 420 1.06 12.73 -2.21
N ALA A 421 1.15 14.03 -2.48
CA ALA A 421 1.56 14.54 -3.78
C ALA A 421 3.02 14.14 -4.09
N ASP A 422 3.92 14.33 -3.13
CA ASP A 422 5.33 13.91 -3.25
C ASP A 422 5.46 12.44 -3.54
N PHE A 423 4.76 11.58 -2.78
CA PHE A 423 4.84 10.13 -2.94
C PHE A 423 4.48 9.69 -4.37
N TYR A 424 3.32 10.10 -4.89
CA TYR A 424 2.88 9.65 -6.20
C TYR A 424 3.77 10.20 -7.32
N VAL A 425 4.09 11.49 -7.29
CA VAL A 425 4.93 12.10 -8.33
C VAL A 425 6.34 11.54 -8.29
N ARG A 426 6.94 11.38 -7.11
CA ARG A 426 8.29 10.79 -6.95
C ARG A 426 8.32 9.33 -7.43
N THR A 427 7.32 8.53 -7.08
CA THR A 427 7.21 7.14 -7.53
C THR A 427 7.14 7.06 -9.06
N PHE A 428 6.25 7.82 -9.70
CA PHE A 428 6.07 7.76 -11.15
C PHE A 428 7.23 8.38 -11.93
N ALA A 429 7.76 9.51 -11.50
CA ALA A 429 8.95 10.09 -12.12
C ALA A 429 10.19 9.20 -11.92
N GLY A 430 10.31 8.53 -10.76
CA GLY A 430 11.37 7.57 -10.48
C GLY A 430 11.32 6.36 -11.43
N LEU A 431 10.12 5.82 -11.68
CA LEU A 431 9.91 4.74 -12.65
C LEU A 431 10.34 5.12 -14.07
N LEU A 432 10.02 6.35 -14.51
CA LEU A 432 10.45 6.88 -15.80
C LEU A 432 11.98 7.04 -15.87
N ARG A 433 12.60 7.57 -14.81
CA ARG A 433 14.05 7.85 -14.78
C ARG A 433 14.90 6.58 -14.71
N ASP A 434 14.42 5.53 -14.05
CA ASP A 434 15.13 4.25 -13.94
C ASP A 434 14.84 3.29 -15.12
N GLY A 435 13.96 3.68 -16.06
CA GLY A 435 13.58 2.87 -17.22
C GLY A 435 12.77 1.62 -16.85
N SER A 436 12.10 1.65 -15.70
CA SER A 436 11.30 0.54 -15.17
C SER A 436 9.94 0.42 -15.86
N VAL A 437 9.44 1.53 -16.44
CA VAL A 437 8.24 1.58 -17.28
C VAL A 437 8.66 1.85 -18.72
N ASP A 438 8.07 1.12 -19.66
CA ASP A 438 8.31 1.34 -21.08
C ASP A 438 7.57 2.61 -21.55
N GLY A 439 8.24 3.46 -22.34
CA GLY A 439 7.65 4.68 -22.90
C GLY A 439 6.44 4.37 -23.76
N ASP A 440 6.43 3.20 -24.42
CA ASP A 440 5.33 2.72 -25.25
C ASP A 440 4.08 2.34 -24.43
N GLU A 441 4.20 2.17 -23.11
CA GLU A 441 3.05 1.92 -22.24
C GLU A 441 2.30 3.20 -21.84
N LEU A 442 2.84 4.38 -22.15
CA LEU A 442 2.32 5.67 -21.71
C LEU A 442 1.98 6.64 -22.85
N ASN A 443 1.58 6.16 -24.02
CA ASN A 443 1.19 7.00 -25.16
C ASN A 443 -0.34 7.21 -25.27
N CYS A 444 -0.76 7.99 -26.27
CA CYS A 444 -2.19 8.27 -26.53
C CYS A 444 -3.02 7.00 -26.73
N LEU A 445 -2.49 6.00 -27.43
CA LEU A 445 -3.19 4.75 -27.71
C LEU A 445 -3.39 3.93 -26.43
N SER A 446 -2.34 3.78 -25.63
CA SER A 446 -2.42 3.04 -24.36
C SER A 446 -3.36 3.74 -23.38
N HIS A 447 -3.32 5.07 -23.29
CA HIS A 447 -4.19 5.85 -22.42
C HIS A 447 -5.66 5.77 -22.83
N ARG A 448 -5.94 5.73 -24.14
CA ARG A 448 -7.28 5.46 -24.69
C ARG A 448 -7.76 4.07 -24.31
N ARG A 449 -6.93 3.04 -24.52
CA ARG A 449 -7.25 1.64 -24.17
C ARG A 449 -7.47 1.43 -22.67
N LYS A 450 -6.75 2.15 -21.82
CA LYS A 450 -6.96 2.16 -20.35
C LYS A 450 -8.33 2.74 -19.96
N GLY A 451 -8.99 3.49 -20.85
CA GLY A 451 -10.27 4.17 -20.59
C GLY A 451 -10.13 5.54 -19.93
N TYR A 452 -8.96 6.19 -20.06
CA TYR A 452 -8.66 7.48 -19.42
C TYR A 452 -8.49 8.64 -20.43
N CYS A 453 -8.56 8.36 -21.73
CA CYS A 453 -8.56 9.40 -22.76
C CYS A 453 -9.92 10.11 -22.82
N TRP A 454 -9.92 11.41 -22.53
CA TRP A 454 -11.11 12.25 -22.56
C TRP A 454 -11.52 12.70 -23.96
N ARG A 455 -10.53 12.94 -24.82
CA ARG A 455 -10.76 13.42 -26.19
C ARG A 455 -9.77 12.76 -27.14
N PRO A 456 -10.20 11.71 -27.86
CA PRO A 456 -9.49 11.19 -29.01
C PRO A 456 -9.07 12.31 -29.98
N ASP A 457 -7.90 12.14 -30.61
CA ASP A 457 -7.43 12.95 -31.74
C ASP A 457 -7.41 14.47 -31.44
N CYS A 458 -7.02 14.80 -30.21
CA CYS A 458 -7.00 16.16 -29.67
C CYS A 458 -5.78 17.01 -30.09
N GLY A 459 -4.96 16.53 -31.03
CA GLY A 459 -3.75 17.23 -31.51
C GLY A 459 -2.51 17.06 -30.62
N PHE A 460 -2.61 16.35 -29.49
CA PHE A 460 -1.48 16.04 -28.62
C PHE A 460 -0.94 14.62 -28.84
N ASN A 461 0.36 14.43 -28.58
CA ASN A 461 1.01 13.13 -28.49
C ASN A 461 1.70 12.98 -27.12
N LEU A 462 1.34 11.92 -26.38
CA LEU A 462 1.74 11.70 -24.97
C LEU A 462 3.12 11.10 -24.78
#